data_AF-A0A2H0H4B9-F1
#
_entry.id   AF-A0A2H0H4B9-F1
#
_cell.length_a   1.000
_cell.length_b   1.000
_cell.length_c   1.000
_cell.angle_alpha   90.00
_cell.angle_beta   90.00
_cell.angle_gamma   90.00
#
_symmetry.space_group_name_H-M   'P 1'
#
loop_
_entity.id
_entity.type
_entity.pdbx_description
1 polymer ?
#
loop_
_entity_poly.entity_id
_entity_poly.type
_entity_poly.pdbx_seq_one_letter_code
_entity_poly.pdbx_strand_id
1 'polypeptide(L)' 'MKITYTTKEESNKVQQTEFLALSPIERFYRFLLLMEKSNWLTIKSKKVKNNNFEIIIETK' A
#
# COMPACT_ATOMS: atom_id res chain seq x y z
N MET A 1 -9.38 19.83 7.55
CA MET A 1 -9.37 18.36 7.34
C MET A 1 -10.09 17.73 8.53
N LYS A 2 -11.22 17.03 8.33
CA LYS A 2 -12.02 16.46 9.44
C LYS A 2 -11.64 14.99 9.60
N ILE A 3 -10.97 14.65 10.71
CA ILE A 3 -10.56 13.26 10.99
C ILE A 3 -11.72 12.59 11.74
N THR A 4 -12.40 11.67 11.08
CA THR A 4 -13.43 10.82 11.70
C THR A 4 -12.80 9.50 12.12
N TYR A 5 -12.95 9.14 13.38
CA TYR A 5 -12.50 7.85 13.90
C TYR A 5 -13.64 6.85 13.77
N THR A 6 -13.49 5.88 12.87
CA THR A 6 -14.44 4.77 12.67
C THR A 6 -13.76 3.46 12.99
N THR A 7 -14.53 2.43 13.37
CA THR A 7 -13.94 1.10 13.57
C THR A 7 -13.50 0.48 12.23
N LYS A 8 -12.66 -0.54 12.29
CA LYS A 8 -12.27 -1.30 11.09
C LYS A 8 -13.48 -1.95 10.44
N GLU A 9 -14.41 -2.48 11.24
CA GLU A 9 -15.62 -3.13 10.72
C GLU A 9 -16.51 -2.14 9.96
N GLU A 10 -16.71 -0.95 10.51
CA GLU A 10 -17.50 0.10 9.87
C GLU A 10 -16.88 0.54 8.54
N SER A 11 -15.57 0.76 8.53
CA SER A 11 -14.83 1.14 7.31
C SER A 11 -14.92 0.05 6.23
N ASN A 12 -14.76 -1.22 6.62
CA ASN A 12 -14.88 -2.34 5.69
C ASN A 12 -16.29 -2.44 5.11
N LYS A 13 -17.32 -2.22 5.93
CA LYS A 13 -18.72 -2.26 5.50
C LYS A 13 -19.02 -1.17 4.46
N VAL A 14 -18.54 0.06 4.69
CA VAL A 14 -18.70 1.17 3.73
C VAL A 14 -18.02 0.85 2.40
N GLN A 15 -16.75 0.41 2.44
CA GLN A 15 -16.01 0.04 1.24
C GLN A 15 -16.69 -1.10 0.46
N GLN A 16 -17.25 -2.09 1.16
CA GLN A 16 -18.00 -3.17 0.54
C GLN A 16 -19.27 -2.64 -0.16
N THR A 17 -20.04 -1.78 0.50
CA THR A 17 -21.24 -1.18 -0.11
C THR A 17 -20.91 -0.33 -1.33
N GLU A 18 -19.84 0.46 -1.27
CA GLU A 18 -19.37 1.27 -2.39
C GLU A 18 -18.90 0.40 -3.56
N PHE A 19 -18.19 -0.69 -3.29
CA PHE A 19 -17.72 -1.60 -4.33
C PHE A 19 -18.86 -2.34 -5.03
N LEU A 20 -19.90 -2.73 -4.27
CA LEU A 20 -21.08 -3.42 -4.83
C LEU A 20 -22.00 -2.50 -5.63
N ALA A 21 -21.99 -1.19 -5.34
CA ALA A 21 -22.73 -0.20 -6.10
C ALA A 21 -22.16 0.05 -7.51
N LEU A 22 -20.91 -0.37 -7.76
CA LEU A 22 -20.24 -0.20 -9.05
C LEU A 22 -20.75 -1.19 -10.11
N SER A 23 -20.77 -0.74 -11.35
CA SER A 23 -21.01 -1.61 -12.51
C SER A 23 -19.93 -2.70 -12.62
N PRO A 24 -20.21 -3.82 -13.30
CA PRO A 24 -19.22 -4.89 -13.47
C PRO A 24 -17.89 -4.43 -14.09
N ILE A 25 -17.94 -3.49 -15.04
CA ILE A 25 -16.75 -2.94 -15.70
C ILE A 25 -15.94 -2.06 -14.75
N GLU A 26 -16.58 -1.23 -13.93
CA GLU A 26 -15.90 -0.39 -12.95
C GLU A 26 -15.24 -1.21 -11.84
N ARG A 27 -15.88 -2.31 -11.42
CA ARG A 27 -15.28 -3.26 -10.46
C ARG A 27 -13.99 -3.85 -10.99
N PHE A 28 -13.96 -4.21 -12.27
CA PHE A 28 -12.74 -4.72 -12.92
C PHE A 28 -11.61 -3.67 -12.91
N TYR A 29 -11.90 -2.43 -13.29
CA TYR A 29 -10.89 -1.36 -13.25
C TYR A 29 -10.42 -1.03 -11.82
N ARG A 30 -11.33 -1.02 -10.84
CA ARG A 30 -10.98 -0.84 -9.42
C ARG A 30 -10.08 -1.95 -8.91
N PHE A 31 -10.30 -3.19 -9.34
CA PHE A 31 -9.43 -4.31 -9.05
C PHE A 31 -8.03 -4.14 -9.67
N LEU A 32 -7.94 -3.72 -10.94
CA LEU A 32 -6.64 -3.45 -11.57
C LEU A 32 -5.87 -2.32 -10.86
N LEU A 33 -6.54 -1.24 -10.47
CA LEU A 33 -5.95 -0.16 -9.67
C LEU A 33 -5.47 -0.65 -8.30
N LEU A 34 -6.23 -1.55 -7.66
CA LEU A 34 -5.80 -2.18 -6.41
C LEU A 34 -4.54 -3.00 -6.62
N MET A 35 -4.47 -3.78 -7.70
CA MET A 35 -3.30 -4.57 -8.05
C MET A 35 -2.08 -3.69 -8.33
N GLU A 36 -2.24 -2.60 -9.07
CA GLU A 36 -1.18 -1.62 -9.30
C GLU A 36 -0.66 -1.02 -7.99
N LYS A 37 -1.56 -0.58 -7.10
CA LYS A 37 -1.19 -0.06 -5.78
C LYS A 37 -0.60 -1.13 -4.88
N SER A 38 -0.95 -2.40 -5.08
CA SER A 38 -0.37 -3.52 -4.35
C SER A 38 1.09 -3.81 -4.73
N ASN A 39 1.57 -3.33 -5.89
CA ASN A 39 3.01 -3.36 -6.19
C ASN A 39 3.83 -2.49 -5.22
N TRP A 40 3.23 -1.53 -4.51
CA TRP A 40 3.88 -0.87 -3.37
C TRP A 40 4.02 -1.80 -2.15
N LEU A 41 3.15 -2.81 -2.01
CA LEU A 41 3.10 -3.72 -0.86
C LEU A 41 4.16 -4.83 -0.91
N THR A 42 4.93 -4.94 -1.99
CA THR A 42 6.05 -5.87 -2.11
C THR A 42 7.21 -5.16 -2.81
N ILE A 43 8.47 -5.26 -2.44
CA ILE A 43 9.23 -6.23 -1.67
C ILE A 43 10.24 -5.36 -0.91
N LYS A 44 10.54 -5.62 0.38
CA LYS A 44 11.73 -5.05 1.02
C LYS A 44 12.85 -5.20 0.00
N SER A 45 13.26 -4.11 -0.66
CA SER A 45 14.29 -4.18 -1.69
C SER A 45 15.40 -4.97 -1.03
N LYS A 46 15.71 -6.13 -1.62
CA LYS A 46 16.68 -7.05 -1.03
C LYS A 46 17.91 -6.16 -0.86
N LYS A 47 18.22 -5.75 0.38
CA LYS A 47 19.37 -4.89 0.63
C LYS A 47 20.50 -5.69 0.00
N VAL A 48 21.06 -5.17 -1.09
CA VAL A 48 22.25 -5.75 -1.67
C VAL A 48 23.23 -5.68 -0.51
N LYS A 49 23.48 -6.81 0.15
CA LYS A 49 24.52 -6.90 1.16
C LYS A 49 25.78 -6.74 0.35
N ASN A 50 26.22 -5.50 0.17
CA ASN A 50 27.61 -5.25 -0.16
C ASN A 50 28.38 -5.78 1.04
N ASN A 51 29.05 -6.90 0.84
CA ASN A 51 29.89 -7.59 1.83
C ASN A 51 31.18 -6.79 2.15
N ASN A 52 31.22 -5.52 1.78
CA ASN A 52 32.40 -4.67 1.94
C ASN A 52 32.21 -3.87 3.22
N PHE A 53 33.08 -4.11 4.20
CA PHE A 53 33.14 -3.31 5.43
C PHE A 53 33.55 -1.89 5.06
N GLU A 54 32.64 -0.93 5.23
CA GLU A 54 32.92 0.50 5.03
C GLU A 54 33.42 1.08 6.36
N ILE A 55 34.72 1.36 6.45
CA ILE A 55 35.32 2.03 7.61
C ILE A 55 35.34 3.53 7.30
N ILE A 56 34.45 4.29 7.93
CA ILE A 56 34.43 5.75 7.85
C ILE A 56 35.40 6.28 8.90
N ILE A 57 36.46 6.95 8.45
CA ILE A 57 37.39 7.67 9.34
C ILE A 57 37.03 9.15 9.27
N GLU A 58 36.49 9.69 10.36
CA GLU A 58 36.27 11.13 10.47
C GLU A 58 37.59 11.82 10.86
N THR A 59 38.15 12.59 9.94
CA THR A 59 39.28 13.48 10.21
C THR A 59 38.76 14.79 10.80
N LYS A 60 39.29 15.16 11.97
CA LYS A 60 39.07 16.47 12.63
C LYS A 60 40.03 17.53 12.10
#